data_AF-A0A6G0A3B9-F1
#
_entry.id   AF-A0A6G0A3B9-F1
#
_cell.length_a   1.000
_cell.length_b   1.000
_cell.length_c   1.000
_cell.angle_alpha   90.00
_cell.angle_beta   90.00
_cell.angle_gamma   90.00
#
_symmetry.space_group_name_H-M   'P 1'
#
loop_
_entity.id
_entity.type
_entity.pdbx_description
1 polymer ?
#
loop_
_entity_poly.entity_id
_entity_poly.type
_entity_poly.pdbx_seq_one_letter_code
_entity_poly.pdbx_strand_id
1 'polypeptide(L)'
;MLVAVLSVLSELTQPSMDALEVLRDASQFQWFTVTLLVLVIYVYAVEVERRNWDAVLAGLALWLMDWINEILNSAILHATDRSALWTVTGHTSYLILVGLTIEISMMFLIMGIVFVKMLPGDRELRLAGIPNRWIFVLLFSCLAVFIEELLVHTGWFHWEYWFWNKWNPLLIVIFGYATFFAVAAWVYDMQSRARQLRVVGSLAAVVVVLLATFGLAGWL
;
A
#
# COMPACT_ATOMS: atom_id res chain seq x y z
N MET A 1 0.08 36.73 -27.07
CA MET A 1 0.99 36.63 -25.90
C MET A 1 0.30 36.12 -24.62
N LEU A 2 -1.04 36.01 -24.56
CA LEU A 2 -1.77 35.42 -23.42
C LEU A 2 -2.14 33.93 -23.59
N VAL A 3 -1.92 33.37 -24.79
CA VAL A 3 -2.17 31.94 -25.11
C VAL A 3 -0.91 31.08 -24.88
N ALA A 4 0.27 31.70 -24.71
CA ALA A 4 1.55 31.02 -24.51
C ALA A 4 1.89 30.74 -23.04
N VAL A 5 0.96 30.99 -22.10
CA VAL A 5 1.15 30.80 -20.64
C VAL A 5 0.29 29.64 -20.10
N LEU A 6 -0.47 28.95 -20.95
CA LEU A 6 -1.32 27.81 -20.56
C LEU A 6 -0.97 26.50 -21.28
N SER A 7 0.26 26.38 -21.81
CA SER A 7 0.74 25.15 -22.45
C SER A 7 1.97 24.56 -21.73
N VAL A 8 1.92 24.46 -20.39
CA VAL A 8 2.66 23.36 -19.75
C VAL A 8 1.83 22.11 -20.03
N LEU A 9 2.08 21.53 -21.19
CA LEU A 9 1.39 20.36 -21.73
C LEU A 9 1.39 19.26 -20.65
N SER A 10 0.21 18.73 -20.36
CA SER A 10 0.00 17.50 -19.61
C SER A 10 0.54 16.32 -20.43
N GLU A 11 1.85 16.20 -20.48
CA GLU A 11 2.51 15.00 -20.96
C GLU A 11 2.66 14.05 -19.77
N LEU A 12 2.14 12.84 -19.93
CA LEU A 12 2.39 11.73 -19.02
C LEU A 12 3.89 11.61 -18.78
N THR A 13 4.31 11.46 -17.52
CA THR A 13 5.72 11.22 -17.23
C THR A 13 6.15 9.88 -17.82
N GLN A 14 7.43 9.75 -18.18
CA GLN A 14 7.94 8.50 -18.77
C GLN A 14 7.63 7.27 -17.89
N PRO A 15 7.83 7.31 -16.55
CA PRO A 15 7.43 6.18 -15.69
C PRO A 15 5.94 5.84 -15.75
N SER A 16 5.09 6.86 -15.89
CA SER A 16 3.64 6.67 -16.01
C SER A 16 3.27 6.01 -17.33
N MET A 17 3.93 6.39 -18.43
CA MET A 17 3.74 5.74 -19.74
C MET A 17 4.22 4.28 -19.70
N ASP A 18 5.40 4.03 -19.14
CA ASP A 18 5.98 2.69 -19.03
C ASP A 18 5.07 1.77 -18.19
N ALA A 19 4.53 2.27 -17.07
CA ALA A 19 3.59 1.52 -16.23
C ALA A 19 2.29 1.21 -16.97
N LEU A 20 1.74 2.16 -17.74
CA LEU A 20 0.51 1.97 -18.52
C LEU A 20 0.70 0.97 -19.66
N GLU A 21 1.89 0.87 -20.27
CA GLU A 21 2.18 -0.09 -21.33
C GLU A 21 2.08 -1.55 -20.86
N VAL A 22 2.52 -1.82 -19.62
CA VAL A 22 2.51 -3.17 -19.02
C VAL A 22 1.33 -3.40 -18.07
N LEU A 23 0.47 -2.39 -17.89
CA LEU A 23 -0.67 -2.45 -16.97
C LEU A 23 -1.61 -3.56 -17.42
N ARG A 24 -1.81 -4.52 -16.52
CA ARG A 24 -2.68 -5.67 -16.77
C ARG A 24 -2.32 -6.49 -18.04
N ASP A 25 -1.05 -6.51 -18.46
CA ASP A 25 -0.56 -7.44 -19.51
C ASP A 25 -0.11 -8.81 -18.96
N ALA A 26 -0.86 -9.89 -19.27
CA ALA A 26 -0.61 -11.22 -18.70
C ALA A 26 0.74 -11.82 -19.14
N SER A 27 1.34 -11.33 -20.23
CA SER A 27 2.67 -11.75 -20.69
C SER A 27 3.78 -11.38 -19.70
N GLN A 28 3.48 -10.46 -18.80
CA GLN A 28 4.38 -9.95 -17.76
C GLN A 28 4.42 -10.81 -16.49
N PHE A 29 3.57 -11.83 -16.37
CA PHE A 29 3.52 -12.66 -15.17
C PHE A 29 4.82 -13.42 -14.91
N GLN A 30 5.23 -13.54 -13.64
CA GLN A 30 6.44 -14.28 -13.24
C GLN A 30 6.09 -15.43 -12.31
N TRP A 31 6.74 -16.58 -12.52
CA TRP A 31 6.41 -17.81 -11.79
C TRP A 31 6.69 -17.75 -10.28
N PHE A 32 7.59 -16.87 -9.81
CA PHE A 32 7.84 -16.72 -8.38
C PHE A 32 6.60 -16.23 -7.62
N THR A 33 5.63 -15.60 -8.29
CA THR A 33 4.32 -15.22 -7.71
C THR A 33 3.59 -16.41 -7.10
N VAL A 34 3.72 -17.60 -7.70
CA VAL A 34 3.10 -18.82 -7.17
C VAL A 34 3.72 -19.21 -5.83
N THR A 35 5.05 -19.12 -5.71
CA THR A 35 5.75 -19.36 -4.44
C THR A 35 5.31 -18.35 -3.39
N LEU A 36 5.24 -17.07 -3.75
CA LEU A 36 4.80 -16.02 -2.83
C LEU A 36 3.35 -16.22 -2.36
N LEU A 37 2.46 -16.64 -3.25
CA LEU A 37 1.08 -17.00 -2.90
C LEU A 37 1.04 -18.11 -1.85
N VAL A 38 1.83 -19.17 -2.02
CA VAL A 38 1.90 -20.27 -1.04
C VAL A 38 2.43 -19.77 0.30
N LEU A 39 3.39 -18.85 0.31
CA LEU A 39 3.90 -18.23 1.54
C LEU A 39 2.83 -17.40 2.26
N VAL A 40 2.06 -16.58 1.53
CA VAL A 40 0.92 -15.85 2.10
C VAL A 40 -0.09 -16.82 2.72
N ILE A 41 -0.47 -17.87 2.00
CA ILE A 41 -1.40 -18.89 2.50
C ILE A 41 -0.85 -19.54 3.77
N TYR A 42 0.43 -19.91 3.78
CA TYR A 42 1.07 -20.50 4.96
C TYR A 42 1.06 -19.56 6.16
N VAL A 43 1.44 -18.29 5.97
CA VAL A 43 1.44 -17.27 7.04
C VAL A 43 0.05 -17.14 7.67
N TYR A 44 -1.01 -17.05 6.86
CA TYR A 44 -2.37 -16.95 7.39
C TYR A 44 -2.90 -18.27 7.94
N ALA A 45 -2.52 -19.42 7.37
CA ALA A 45 -2.89 -20.74 7.87
C ALA A 45 -2.37 -20.96 9.30
N VAL A 46 -1.13 -20.56 9.58
CA VAL A 46 -0.53 -20.64 10.93
C VAL A 46 -1.31 -19.78 11.94
N GLU A 47 -1.72 -18.57 11.56
CA GLU A 47 -2.51 -17.72 12.46
C GLU A 47 -3.92 -18.26 12.69
N VAL A 48 -4.55 -18.83 11.65
CA VAL A 48 -5.86 -19.50 11.77
C VAL A 48 -5.78 -20.75 12.65
N GLU A 49 -4.75 -21.58 12.47
CA GLU A 49 -4.49 -22.77 13.30
C GLU A 49 -4.38 -22.40 14.79
N ARG A 50 -3.65 -21.30 15.08
CA ARG A 50 -3.49 -20.75 16.43
C ARG A 50 -4.72 -19.99 16.94
N ARG A 51 -5.78 -19.89 16.13
CA ARG A 51 -6.97 -19.05 16.41
C ARG A 51 -6.62 -17.60 16.70
N ASN A 52 -5.52 -17.10 16.16
CA ASN A 52 -5.08 -15.72 16.30
C ASN A 52 -5.82 -14.81 15.30
N TRP A 53 -7.13 -14.72 15.48
CA TRP A 53 -8.01 -13.93 14.63
C TRP A 53 -7.70 -12.44 14.70
N ASP A 54 -7.09 -11.95 15.78
CA ASP A 54 -6.68 -10.55 15.93
C ASP A 54 -5.57 -10.21 14.94
N ALA A 55 -4.56 -11.08 14.82
CA ALA A 55 -3.53 -10.91 13.80
C ALA A 55 -4.12 -11.03 12.38
N VAL A 56 -4.98 -12.02 12.12
CA VAL A 56 -5.61 -12.19 10.80
C VAL A 56 -6.37 -10.92 10.38
N LEU A 57 -7.24 -10.39 11.24
CA LEU A 57 -8.04 -9.21 10.92
C LEU A 57 -7.20 -7.94 10.81
N ALA A 58 -6.17 -7.78 11.63
CA ALA A 58 -5.25 -6.65 11.54
C ALA A 58 -4.37 -6.71 10.28
N GLY A 59 -3.93 -7.90 9.87
CA GLY A 59 -3.20 -8.12 8.63
C GLY A 59 -4.04 -7.74 7.40
N LEU A 60 -5.30 -8.18 7.38
CA LEU A 60 -6.26 -7.79 6.35
C LEU A 60 -6.55 -6.28 6.38
N ALA A 61 -6.64 -5.67 7.57
CA ALA A 61 -6.86 -4.23 7.69
C ALA A 61 -5.70 -3.42 7.07
N LEU A 62 -4.46 -3.85 7.29
CA LEU A 62 -3.28 -3.23 6.68
C LEU A 62 -3.34 -3.34 5.15
N TRP A 63 -3.59 -4.54 4.64
CA TRP A 63 -3.70 -4.80 3.21
C TRP A 63 -4.84 -4.01 2.54
N LEU A 64 -6.00 -3.89 3.19
CA LEU A 64 -7.11 -3.10 2.65
C LEU A 64 -6.81 -1.60 2.64
N MET A 65 -6.05 -1.09 3.60
CA MET A 65 -5.59 0.30 3.60
C MET A 65 -4.64 0.58 2.43
N ASP A 66 -3.73 -0.36 2.15
CA ASP A 66 -2.86 -0.31 0.97
C ASP A 66 -3.67 -0.25 -0.34
N TRP A 67 -4.64 -1.16 -0.52
CA TRP A 67 -5.53 -1.13 -1.69
C TRP A 67 -6.27 0.20 -1.87
N ILE A 68 -6.77 0.82 -0.79
CA ILE A 68 -7.39 2.14 -0.88
C ILE A 68 -6.40 3.15 -1.44
N ASN A 69 -5.17 3.16 -0.94
CA ASN A 69 -4.12 4.06 -1.41
C ASN A 69 -3.75 3.80 -2.87
N GLU A 70 -3.64 2.55 -3.31
CA GLU A 70 -3.29 2.18 -4.69
C GLU A 70 -4.39 2.57 -5.70
N ILE A 71 -5.65 2.46 -5.30
CA ILE A 71 -6.79 2.91 -6.11
C ILE A 71 -6.79 4.44 -6.21
N LEU A 72 -6.57 5.14 -5.10
CA LEU A 72 -6.47 6.60 -5.09
C LEU A 72 -5.25 7.08 -5.89
N ASN A 73 -4.13 6.37 -5.83
CA ASN A 73 -2.92 6.65 -6.58
C ASN A 73 -3.18 6.56 -8.10
N SER A 74 -3.89 5.53 -8.55
CA SER A 74 -4.32 5.39 -9.94
C SER A 74 -5.32 6.49 -10.36
N ALA A 75 -6.25 6.84 -9.47
CA ALA A 75 -7.17 7.95 -9.71
C ALA A 75 -6.46 9.31 -9.82
N ILE A 76 -5.34 9.51 -9.09
CA ILE A 76 -4.50 10.72 -9.21
C ILE A 76 -3.82 10.77 -10.59
N LEU A 77 -3.34 9.64 -11.10
CA LEU A 77 -2.82 9.58 -12.46
C LEU A 77 -3.88 10.03 -13.47
N HIS A 78 -5.09 9.48 -13.37
CA HIS A 78 -6.20 9.87 -14.25
C HIS A 78 -6.58 11.35 -14.09
N ALA A 79 -6.73 11.84 -12.85
CA ALA A 79 -7.20 13.20 -12.59
C ALA A 79 -6.19 14.29 -12.97
N THR A 80 -4.90 13.95 -13.03
CA THR A 80 -3.84 14.93 -13.31
C THR A 80 -3.32 14.88 -14.75
N ASP A 81 -3.66 13.82 -15.51
CA ASP A 81 -3.11 13.55 -16.86
C ASP A 81 -1.57 13.68 -16.91
N ARG A 82 -0.90 13.36 -15.80
CA ARG A 82 0.54 13.61 -15.62
C ARG A 82 1.23 12.41 -14.98
N SER A 83 0.90 12.11 -13.73
CA SER A 83 1.54 11.02 -13.00
C SER A 83 0.73 10.54 -11.81
N ALA A 84 1.00 9.33 -11.34
CA ALA A 84 0.59 8.87 -10.03
C ALA A 84 1.54 9.44 -8.95
N LEU A 85 1.15 9.36 -7.67
CA LEU A 85 2.07 9.71 -6.56
C LEU A 85 3.28 8.78 -6.56
N TRP A 86 3.05 7.50 -6.86
CA TRP A 86 4.09 6.53 -7.16
C TRP A 86 3.73 5.64 -8.33
N THR A 87 4.73 5.22 -9.10
CA THR A 87 4.57 4.26 -10.20
C THR A 87 5.60 3.15 -10.09
N VAL A 88 5.19 1.94 -10.47
CA VAL A 88 6.08 0.78 -10.56
C VAL A 88 6.30 0.42 -12.03
N THR A 89 7.56 0.27 -12.41
CA THR A 89 8.00 -0.11 -13.77
C THR A 89 9.00 -1.27 -13.71
N GLY A 90 9.50 -1.72 -14.85
CA GLY A 90 10.52 -2.78 -14.93
C GLY A 90 9.95 -4.19 -14.96
N HIS A 91 10.72 -5.18 -14.47
CA HIS A 91 10.38 -6.60 -14.59
C HIS A 91 9.29 -7.00 -13.57
N THR A 92 8.05 -6.93 -14.03
CA THR A 92 6.77 -7.05 -13.31
C THR A 92 6.43 -8.50 -12.95
N SER A 93 5.61 -8.77 -11.92
CA SER A 93 4.90 -10.06 -11.71
C SER A 93 3.38 -9.86 -11.66
N TYR A 94 2.95 -9.12 -12.68
CA TYR A 94 1.64 -8.58 -13.03
C TYR A 94 1.19 -7.36 -12.23
N LEU A 95 1.14 -6.22 -12.93
CA LEU A 95 0.77 -4.89 -12.46
C LEU A 95 -0.76 -4.74 -12.50
N ILE A 96 -1.38 -4.70 -11.32
CA ILE A 96 -2.83 -4.61 -11.12
C ILE A 96 -3.32 -3.16 -11.28
N LEU A 97 -2.58 -2.25 -10.67
CA LEU A 97 -2.73 -0.79 -10.69
C LEU A 97 -1.34 -0.18 -10.88
N VAL A 98 -1.23 1.07 -11.32
CA VAL A 98 0.07 1.68 -11.73
C VAL A 98 1.15 1.69 -10.64
N GLY A 99 0.78 1.54 -9.36
CA GLY A 99 1.69 1.36 -8.23
C GLY A 99 1.67 -0.04 -7.59
N LEU A 100 0.78 -0.94 -8.00
CA LEU A 100 0.50 -2.20 -7.30
C LEU A 100 0.70 -3.43 -8.20
N THR A 101 1.75 -4.20 -7.94
CA THR A 101 1.90 -5.55 -8.48
C THR A 101 1.24 -6.59 -7.56
N ILE A 102 1.03 -7.81 -8.07
CA ILE A 102 0.60 -8.94 -7.22
C ILE A 102 1.59 -9.16 -6.07
N GLU A 103 2.89 -9.07 -6.35
CA GLU A 103 3.94 -9.22 -5.34
C GLU A 103 3.84 -8.17 -4.23
N ILE A 104 3.68 -6.89 -4.59
CA ILE A 104 3.52 -5.81 -3.59
C ILE A 104 2.26 -6.05 -2.76
N SER A 105 1.15 -6.43 -3.41
CA SER A 105 -0.10 -6.75 -2.71
C SER A 105 0.07 -7.89 -1.69
N MET A 106 0.77 -8.96 -2.09
CA MET A 106 1.07 -10.11 -1.23
C MET A 106 2.07 -9.75 -0.13
N MET A 107 3.03 -8.88 -0.41
CA MET A 107 3.96 -8.35 0.58
C MET A 107 3.19 -7.63 1.69
N PHE A 108 2.19 -6.80 1.36
CA PHE A 108 1.38 -6.11 2.38
C PHE A 108 0.52 -7.07 3.22
N LEU A 109 0.01 -8.16 2.63
CA LEU A 109 -0.65 -9.23 3.39
C LEU A 109 0.27 -9.84 4.45
N ILE A 110 1.53 -10.12 4.10
CA ILE A 110 2.53 -10.68 5.03
C ILE A 110 2.97 -9.62 6.04
N MET A 111 3.24 -8.40 5.58
CA MET A 111 3.71 -7.28 6.40
C MET A 111 2.71 -6.95 7.52
N GLY A 112 1.41 -7.03 7.26
CA GLY A 112 0.38 -6.86 8.28
C GLY A 112 0.52 -7.84 9.45
N ILE A 113 0.82 -9.12 9.16
CA ILE A 113 1.04 -10.15 10.18
C ILE A 113 2.37 -9.94 10.90
N VAL A 114 3.44 -9.62 10.15
CA VAL A 114 4.76 -9.33 10.74
C VAL A 114 4.67 -8.16 11.71
N PHE A 115 4.03 -7.06 11.31
CA PHE A 115 3.87 -5.86 12.11
C PHE A 115 3.21 -6.14 13.46
N VAL A 116 2.03 -6.77 13.46
CA VAL A 116 1.29 -7.00 14.72
C VAL A 116 1.96 -8.02 15.63
N LYS A 117 2.74 -8.96 15.09
CA LYS A 117 3.56 -9.87 15.89
C LYS A 117 4.76 -9.20 16.56
N MET A 118 5.21 -8.07 16.02
CA MET A 118 6.29 -7.27 16.60
C MET A 118 5.78 -6.30 17.66
N LEU A 119 4.47 -6.09 17.78
CA LEU A 119 3.90 -5.25 18.82
C LEU A 119 4.08 -5.87 20.21
N PRO A 120 4.49 -5.10 21.23
CA PRO A 120 4.50 -5.55 22.61
C PRO A 120 3.11 -6.02 23.06
N GLY A 121 3.07 -7.14 23.79
CA GLY A 121 1.82 -7.70 24.31
C GLY A 121 1.09 -6.74 25.27
N ASP A 122 1.85 -5.99 26.07
CA ASP A 122 1.30 -4.88 26.85
C ASP A 122 1.13 -3.62 25.98
N ARG A 123 -0.12 -3.29 25.66
CA ARG A 123 -0.46 -2.12 24.84
C ARG A 123 -0.22 -0.79 25.57
N GLU A 124 -0.25 -0.78 26.90
CA GLU A 124 -0.06 0.43 27.71
C GLU A 124 1.42 0.72 27.96
N LEU A 125 2.32 -0.20 27.55
CA LEU A 125 3.76 -0.03 27.63
C LEU A 125 4.18 1.27 26.95
N ARG A 126 5.01 2.05 27.64
CA ARG A 126 5.63 3.27 27.10
C ARG A 126 7.14 3.07 27.03
N LEU A 127 7.74 3.41 25.89
CA LEU A 127 9.19 3.40 25.72
C LEU A 127 9.64 4.86 25.61
N ALA A 128 10.55 5.28 26.48
CA ALA A 128 10.95 6.69 26.61
C ALA A 128 9.76 7.67 26.75
N GLY A 129 8.69 7.25 27.44
CA GLY A 129 7.48 8.07 27.67
C GLY A 129 6.44 8.06 26.53
N ILE A 130 6.77 7.52 25.37
CA ILE A 130 5.88 7.45 24.20
C ILE A 130 5.14 6.10 24.20
N PRO A 131 3.81 6.06 23.96
CA PRO A 131 3.07 4.80 23.82
C PRO A 131 3.69 3.91 22.72
N ASN A 132 3.92 2.64 23.03
CA ASN A 132 4.64 1.73 22.14
C ASN A 132 4.00 1.62 20.74
N ARG A 133 2.67 1.69 20.60
CA ARG A 133 2.00 1.59 19.29
C ARG A 133 2.49 2.64 18.31
N TRP A 134 2.63 3.89 18.77
CA TRP A 134 3.14 4.97 17.91
C TRP A 134 4.61 4.78 17.52
N ILE A 135 5.41 4.20 18.41
CA ILE A 135 6.81 3.88 18.10
C ILE A 135 6.88 2.83 17.01
N PHE A 136 6.13 1.73 17.13
CA PHE A 136 6.15 0.66 16.12
C PHE A 136 5.53 1.10 14.81
N VAL A 137 4.44 1.89 14.83
CA VAL A 137 3.86 2.51 13.63
C VAL A 137 4.91 3.34 12.89
N LEU A 138 5.60 4.25 13.60
CA LEU A 138 6.63 5.08 12.98
C LEU A 138 7.83 4.26 12.52
N LEU A 139 8.29 3.29 13.31
CA LEU A 139 9.42 2.43 12.96
C LEU A 139 9.16 1.67 11.65
N PHE A 140 8.00 1.01 11.54
CA PHE A 140 7.63 0.27 10.33
C PHE A 140 7.36 1.19 9.14
N SER A 141 6.82 2.38 9.38
CA SER A 141 6.62 3.38 8.32
C SER A 141 7.96 3.88 7.76
N CYS A 142 8.91 4.21 8.63
CA CYS A 142 10.25 4.60 8.22
C CYS A 142 11.00 3.46 7.53
N LEU A 143 10.82 2.21 7.99
CA LEU A 143 11.41 1.04 7.33
C LEU A 143 10.85 0.86 5.91
N ALA A 144 9.54 1.02 5.74
CA ALA A 144 8.90 0.87 4.45
C ALA A 144 9.34 1.98 3.47
N VAL A 145 9.36 3.24 3.91
CA VAL A 145 9.91 4.35 3.10
C VAL A 145 11.38 4.15 2.78
N PHE A 146 12.18 3.62 3.73
CA PHE A 146 13.58 3.27 3.44
C PHE A 146 13.69 2.20 2.35
N ILE A 147 12.83 1.17 2.36
CA ILE A 147 12.80 0.16 1.30
C ILE A 147 12.35 0.79 -0.02
N GLU A 148 11.34 1.66 -0.02
CA GLU A 148 10.93 2.39 -1.23
C GLU A 148 12.05 3.25 -1.80
N GLU A 149 12.82 3.97 -0.98
CA GLU A 149 13.99 4.73 -1.44
C GLU A 149 14.99 3.81 -2.15
N LEU A 150 15.24 2.61 -1.63
CA LEU A 150 16.10 1.63 -2.30
C LEU A 150 15.53 1.23 -3.66
N LEU A 151 14.21 1.03 -3.76
CA LEU A 151 13.54 0.73 -5.04
C LEU A 151 13.60 1.92 -5.99
N VAL A 152 13.47 3.15 -5.50
CA VAL A 152 13.65 4.39 -6.28
C VAL A 152 15.05 4.45 -6.86
N HIS A 153 16.07 4.06 -6.08
CA HIS A 153 17.44 3.97 -6.56
C HIS A 153 17.67 2.91 -7.64
N THR A 154 16.82 1.88 -7.75
CA THR A 154 16.90 0.89 -8.84
C THR A 154 16.31 1.40 -10.16
N GLY A 155 15.47 2.43 -10.12
CA GLY A 155 14.72 2.91 -11.28
C GLY A 155 13.45 2.10 -11.60
N TRP A 156 13.00 1.23 -10.70
CA TRP A 156 11.74 0.47 -10.85
C TRP A 156 10.57 1.03 -10.05
N PHE A 157 10.85 1.92 -9.09
CA PHE A 157 9.85 2.63 -8.33
C PHE A 157 10.09 4.14 -8.50
N HIS A 158 9.03 4.92 -8.68
CA HIS A 158 9.19 6.33 -9.02
C HIS A 158 8.29 7.20 -8.17
N TRP A 159 8.82 8.36 -7.81
CA TRP A 159 8.10 9.43 -7.13
C TRP A 159 8.26 10.72 -7.93
N GLU A 160 7.17 11.42 -8.18
CA GLU A 160 7.15 12.45 -9.23
C GLU A 160 6.85 13.86 -8.70
N TYR A 161 6.18 13.98 -7.55
CA TYR A 161 5.74 15.29 -7.06
C TYR A 161 6.73 15.92 -6.08
N TRP A 162 6.83 17.25 -6.09
CA TRP A 162 7.72 18.01 -5.18
C TRP A 162 7.40 17.80 -3.69
N PHE A 163 6.17 17.42 -3.36
CA PHE A 163 5.73 17.09 -2.00
C PHE A 163 5.77 15.58 -1.70
N TRP A 164 5.99 14.74 -2.72
CA TRP A 164 6.05 13.29 -2.61
C TRP A 164 7.32 12.80 -3.31
N ASN A 165 8.47 12.93 -2.63
CA ASN A 165 9.77 12.50 -3.12
C ASN A 165 10.79 12.36 -1.98
N LYS A 166 12.00 11.93 -2.31
CA LYS A 166 13.11 11.69 -1.35
C LYS A 166 13.55 12.89 -0.51
N TRP A 167 13.32 14.12 -0.97
CA TRP A 167 13.63 15.34 -0.23
C TRP A 167 12.51 15.72 0.73
N ASN A 168 11.32 15.18 0.55
CA ASN A 168 10.18 15.35 1.45
C ASN A 168 9.50 13.99 1.74
N PRO A 169 10.20 13.05 2.41
CA PRO A 169 9.66 11.73 2.68
C PRO A 169 8.60 11.76 3.79
N LEU A 170 8.42 12.87 4.51
CA LEU A 170 7.53 12.96 5.65
C LEU A 170 6.07 12.65 5.27
N LEU A 171 5.61 13.15 4.13
CA LEU A 171 4.26 12.86 3.65
C LEU A 171 4.10 11.39 3.25
N ILE A 172 5.16 10.76 2.75
CA ILE A 172 5.19 9.33 2.40
C ILE A 172 5.17 8.48 3.68
N VAL A 173 5.95 8.85 4.69
CA VAL A 173 5.94 8.19 6.01
C VAL A 173 4.54 8.26 6.62
N ILE A 174 3.87 9.42 6.56
CA ILE A 174 2.56 9.59 7.19
C ILE A 174 1.44 8.95 6.37
N PHE A 175 1.29 9.35 5.11
CA PHE A 175 0.15 8.98 4.26
C PHE A 175 0.40 7.74 3.41
N GLY A 176 1.65 7.41 3.12
CA GLY A 176 2.03 6.18 2.44
C GLY A 176 2.10 4.97 3.38
N TYR A 177 2.29 5.18 4.70
CA TYR A 177 2.52 4.04 5.61
C TYR A 177 1.94 4.16 7.02
N ALA A 178 2.10 5.28 7.72
CA ALA A 178 1.73 5.36 9.14
C ALA A 178 0.23 5.16 9.36
N THR A 179 -0.60 5.63 8.43
CA THR A 179 -2.04 5.37 8.44
C THR A 179 -2.36 3.87 8.41
N PHE A 180 -1.63 3.07 7.61
CA PHE A 180 -1.89 1.64 7.44
C PHE A 180 -1.53 0.87 8.70
N PHE A 181 -0.32 1.11 9.21
CA PHE A 181 0.17 0.49 10.43
C PHE A 181 -0.66 0.93 11.65
N ALA A 182 -1.09 2.19 11.71
CA ALA A 182 -1.96 2.66 12.80
C ALA A 182 -3.33 1.98 12.77
N VAL A 183 -3.94 1.82 11.61
CA VAL A 183 -5.21 1.09 11.46
C VAL A 183 -5.04 -0.38 11.82
N ALA A 184 -3.96 -1.02 11.40
CA ALA A 184 -3.64 -2.40 11.77
C ALA A 184 -3.49 -2.58 13.29
N ALA A 185 -2.70 -1.71 13.95
CA ALA A 185 -2.55 -1.72 15.41
C ALA A 185 -3.87 -1.48 16.12
N TRP A 186 -4.68 -0.55 15.61
CA TRP A 186 -5.99 -0.24 16.17
C TRP A 186 -6.94 -1.44 16.08
N VAL A 187 -7.02 -2.11 14.92
CA VAL A 187 -7.83 -3.32 14.73
C VAL A 187 -7.32 -4.46 15.60
N TYR A 188 -6.01 -4.63 15.73
CA TYR A 188 -5.39 -5.65 16.58
C TYR A 188 -5.79 -5.49 18.06
N ASP A 189 -5.81 -4.25 18.56
CA ASP A 189 -6.09 -3.94 19.97
C ASP A 189 -7.59 -3.88 20.34
N MET A 190 -8.49 -4.08 19.38
CA MET A 190 -9.93 -4.08 19.65
C MET A 190 -10.36 -5.31 20.45
N GLN A 191 -11.01 -5.06 21.60
CA GLN A 191 -11.52 -6.13 22.46
C GLN A 191 -12.72 -6.89 21.88
N SER A 192 -13.41 -6.33 20.87
CA SER A 192 -14.64 -6.91 20.31
C SER A 192 -14.42 -7.41 18.90
N ARG A 193 -14.57 -8.72 18.70
CA ARG A 193 -14.54 -9.36 17.37
C ARG A 193 -15.55 -8.74 16.40
N ALA A 194 -16.75 -8.43 16.88
CA ALA A 194 -17.78 -7.77 16.08
C ALA A 194 -17.38 -6.35 15.64
N ARG A 195 -16.58 -5.64 16.45
CA ARG A 195 -16.03 -4.33 16.06
C ARG A 195 -14.93 -4.49 15.02
N GLN A 196 -14.02 -5.45 15.19
CA GLN A 196 -12.96 -5.72 14.20
C GLN A 196 -13.58 -6.10 12.84
N LEU A 197 -14.53 -7.04 12.83
CA LEU A 197 -15.21 -7.46 11.60
C LEU A 197 -15.95 -6.29 10.92
N ARG A 198 -16.59 -5.40 11.69
CA ARG A 198 -17.22 -4.19 11.12
C ARG A 198 -16.20 -3.26 10.50
N VAL A 199 -15.07 -3.01 11.14
CA VAL A 199 -14.03 -2.10 10.61
C VAL A 199 -13.39 -2.70 9.37
N VAL A 200 -12.91 -3.94 9.44
CA VAL A 200 -12.31 -4.65 8.29
C VAL A 200 -13.30 -4.80 7.15
N GLY A 201 -14.56 -5.17 7.45
CA GLY A 201 -15.62 -5.26 6.45
C GLY A 201 -15.96 -3.91 5.82
N SER A 202 -15.88 -2.80 6.57
CA SER A 202 -16.08 -1.45 6.02
C SER A 202 -14.93 -1.05 5.09
N LEU A 203 -13.67 -1.35 5.46
CA LEU A 203 -12.52 -1.13 4.58
C LEU A 203 -12.65 -1.94 3.28
N ALA A 204 -13.06 -3.21 3.38
CA ALA A 204 -13.31 -4.06 2.22
C ALA A 204 -14.44 -3.50 1.34
N ALA A 205 -15.52 -3.01 1.94
CA ALA A 205 -16.61 -2.38 1.20
C ALA A 205 -16.14 -1.11 0.47
N VAL A 206 -15.30 -0.29 1.11
CA VAL A 206 -14.70 0.89 0.47
C VAL A 206 -13.84 0.48 -0.73
N VAL A 207 -12.96 -0.51 -0.59
CA VAL A 207 -12.15 -1.03 -1.71
C VAL A 207 -13.02 -1.50 -2.86
N VAL A 208 -14.05 -2.32 -2.59
CA VAL A 208 -14.96 -2.83 -3.62
C VAL A 208 -15.71 -1.69 -4.32
N VAL A 209 -16.22 -0.71 -3.56
CA VAL A 209 -16.92 0.44 -4.12
C VAL A 209 -15.96 1.26 -4.99
N LEU A 210 -14.76 1.58 -4.51
CA LEU A 210 -13.79 2.37 -5.27
C LEU A 210 -13.36 1.65 -6.56
N LEU A 211 -13.04 0.36 -6.50
CA LEU A 211 -12.71 -0.43 -7.70
C LEU A 211 -13.86 -0.45 -8.70
N ALA A 212 -15.10 -0.64 -8.24
CA ALA A 212 -16.26 -0.65 -9.12
C ALA A 212 -16.49 0.73 -9.74
N THR A 213 -16.51 1.80 -8.94
CA THR A 213 -16.81 3.14 -9.45
C THR A 213 -15.72 3.69 -10.34
N PHE A 214 -14.45 3.59 -9.92
CA PHE A 214 -13.32 4.13 -10.68
C PHE A 214 -12.98 3.24 -11.87
N GLY A 215 -13.11 1.91 -11.74
CA GLY A 215 -12.95 0.99 -12.86
C GLY A 215 -14.00 1.19 -13.95
N LEU A 216 -15.29 1.32 -13.59
CA LEU A 216 -16.35 1.60 -14.57
C LEU A 216 -16.23 2.99 -15.20
N ALA A 217 -15.63 3.96 -14.48
CA ALA A 217 -15.36 5.30 -14.99
C ALA A 217 -14.10 5.37 -15.87
N GLY A 218 -13.30 4.30 -15.96
CA GLY A 218 -12.05 4.27 -16.73
C GLY A 218 -10.88 5.01 -16.07
N TRP A 219 -10.89 5.12 -14.72
CA TRP A 219 -9.84 5.82 -13.96
C TRP A 219 -8.69 4.91 -13.52
N LEU A 220 -8.85 3.58 -13.67
CA LEU A 220 -7.94 2.56 -13.12
C LEU A 220 -7.25 1.75 -14.20
#